data_AF-A0A6G6Y730-F1
#
_entry.id   AF-A0A6G6Y730-F1
#
_cell.length_a   1.000
_cell.length_b   1.000
_cell.length_c   1.000
_cell.angle_alpha   90.00
_cell.angle_beta   90.00
_cell.angle_gamma   90.00
#
_symmetry.space_group_name_H-M   'P 1'
#
loop_
_entity.id
_entity.type
_entity.pdbx_description
1 polymer ?
#
loop_
_entity_poly.entity_id
_entity_poly.type
_entity_poly.pdbx_seq_one_letter_code
_entity_poly.pdbx_strand_id
1 'polypeptide(L)'
;MAQSIKLADDIMKIVRRESELQSRSIAGQIAHWVRIGRAIEKSGNFDHACITAALAGDIETTDLTDEEKDVWLDHFVEKMGQPGPDEDAFFARRRQLGLGVGLDAAGNLVREKAAHKA
;
A
#
# COMPACT_ATOMS: atom_id res chain seq x y z
N MET A 1 11.49 9.58 32.51
CA MET A 1 10.65 8.37 32.50
C MET A 1 10.72 7.74 31.12
N ALA A 2 11.09 6.48 30.99
CA ALA A 2 11.10 5.79 29.69
C ALA A 2 9.68 5.29 29.39
N GLN A 3 9.11 5.72 28.27
CA GLN A 3 7.84 5.20 27.77
C GLN A 3 8.15 4.07 26.78
N SER A 4 7.40 2.98 26.87
CA SER A 4 7.53 1.83 25.96
C SER A 4 6.55 1.99 24.81
N ILE A 5 7.01 1.73 23.58
CA ILE A 5 6.19 1.70 22.37
C ILE A 5 6.29 0.30 21.75
N LYS A 6 5.21 -0.17 21.14
CA LYS A 6 5.21 -1.38 20.33
C LYS A 6 5.49 -1.01 18.88
N LEU A 7 6.41 -1.71 18.25
CA LEU A 7 6.74 -1.58 16.83
C LEU A 7 6.52 -2.93 16.15
N ALA A 8 6.08 -2.89 14.89
CA ALA A 8 5.94 -4.10 14.10
C ALA A 8 7.31 -4.75 13.82
N ASP A 9 7.31 -6.07 13.63
CA ASP A 9 8.55 -6.87 13.53
C ASP A 9 9.41 -6.50 12.32
N ASP A 10 8.78 -6.13 11.21
CA ASP A 10 9.42 -5.63 10.00
C ASP A 10 10.17 -4.32 10.24
N ILE A 11 9.53 -3.35 10.91
CA ILE A 11 10.18 -2.09 11.30
C ILE A 11 11.33 -2.35 12.25
N MET A 12 11.15 -3.25 13.24
CA MET A 12 12.21 -3.60 14.17
C MET A 12 13.42 -4.25 13.49
N LYS A 13 13.22 -5.06 12.45
CA LYS A 13 14.31 -5.63 11.64
C LYS A 13 15.11 -4.52 10.95
N ILE A 14 14.42 -3.54 10.36
CA ILE A 14 15.05 -2.42 9.66
C ILE A 14 15.85 -1.54 10.64
N VAL A 15 15.25 -1.18 11.78
CA VAL A 15 15.93 -0.38 12.82
C VAL A 15 17.18 -1.09 13.34
N ARG A 16 17.10 -2.40 13.62
CA ARG A 16 18.24 -3.16 14.14
C ARG A 16 19.41 -3.13 13.16
N ARG A 17 19.16 -3.46 11.90
CA ARG A 17 20.17 -3.43 10.84
C ARG A 17 20.82 -2.05 10.74
N GLU A 18 20.03 -0.98 10.70
CA GLU A 18 20.58 0.37 10.58
C GLU A 18 21.37 0.78 11.82
N SER A 19 20.89 0.43 13.02
CA SER A 19 21.57 0.76 14.27
C SER A 19 22.97 0.12 14.35
N GLU A 20 23.11 -1.10 13.86
CA GLU A 20 24.39 -1.81 13.75
C GLU A 20 25.33 -1.11 12.76
N LEU A 21 24.84 -0.80 11.55
CA LEU A 21 25.61 -0.10 10.51
C LEU A 21 26.10 1.28 10.97
N GLN A 22 25.25 2.00 11.69
CA GLN A 22 25.52 3.37 12.14
C GLN A 22 26.21 3.44 13.51
N SER A 23 26.48 2.29 14.15
CA SER A 23 27.03 2.22 15.51
C SER A 23 26.21 3.03 16.54
N ARG A 24 24.88 2.94 16.46
CA ARG A 24 23.93 3.61 17.39
C ARG A 24 23.12 2.57 18.16
N SER A 25 22.58 2.96 19.31
CA SER A 25 21.55 2.15 19.98
C SER A 25 20.26 2.14 19.15
N ILE A 26 19.44 1.09 19.29
CA ILE A 26 18.11 0.99 18.64
C ILE A 26 17.27 2.24 18.94
N ALA A 27 17.18 2.63 20.21
CA ALA A 27 16.43 3.83 20.61
C ALA A 27 17.04 5.11 20.01
N GLY A 28 18.36 5.20 19.92
CA GLY A 28 19.06 6.32 19.28
C GLY A 28 18.78 6.40 17.79
N GLN A 29 18.76 5.27 17.09
CA GLN A 29 18.47 5.20 15.66
C GLN A 29 17.01 5.56 15.36
N ILE A 30 16.05 5.06 16.16
CA ILE A 30 14.63 5.45 16.07
C ILE A 30 14.50 6.96 16.28
N ALA A 31 15.09 7.50 17.35
CA ALA A 31 15.03 8.93 17.64
C ALA A 31 15.69 9.78 16.54
N HIS A 32 16.67 9.25 15.83
CA HIS A 32 17.30 9.92 14.69
C HIS A 32 16.34 9.99 13.50
N TRP A 33 15.74 8.87 13.09
CA TRP A 33 14.75 8.85 12.01
C TRP A 33 13.51 9.70 12.31
N VAL A 34 13.01 9.70 13.55
CA VAL A 34 11.91 10.58 13.94
C VAL A 34 12.26 12.07 13.77
N ARG A 35 13.52 12.46 14.06
CA ARG A 35 13.95 13.85 13.83
C ARG A 35 14.03 14.19 12.35
N ILE A 36 14.48 13.24 11.51
CA ILE A 36 14.51 13.39 10.05
C ILE A 36 13.08 13.53 9.52
N GLY A 37 12.17 12.62 9.89
CA GLY A 37 10.76 12.68 9.48
C GLY A 37 10.12 14.03 9.84
N ARG A 38 10.32 14.49 11.08
CA ARG A 38 9.84 15.82 11.50
C ARG A 38 10.47 16.98 10.72
N ALA A 39 11.72 16.85 10.27
CA ALA A 39 12.37 17.88 9.46
C ALA A 39 11.81 17.91 8.04
N ILE A 40 11.55 16.74 7.46
CA ILE A 40 10.91 16.57 6.14
C ILE A 40 9.49 17.15 6.16
N GLU A 41 8.67 16.80 7.15
CA GLU A 41 7.31 17.34 7.30
C GLU A 41 7.31 18.87 7.42
N LYS A 42 8.34 19.44 8.07
CA LYS A 42 8.46 20.90 8.25
C LYS A 42 8.99 21.62 7.02
N SER A 43 9.71 20.94 6.12
CA SER A 43 10.29 21.60 4.94
C SER A 43 9.23 21.90 3.89
N GLY A 44 8.08 21.23 3.95
CA GLY A 44 7.00 21.35 2.97
C GLY A 44 7.29 20.62 1.66
N ASN A 45 8.37 19.83 1.60
CA ASN A 45 8.71 19.01 0.42
C ASN A 45 7.94 17.68 0.37
N PHE A 46 7.23 17.36 1.45
CA PHE A 46 6.50 16.11 1.58
C PHE A 46 5.22 16.36 2.40
N ASP A 47 4.08 16.18 1.75
CA ASP A 47 2.76 16.24 2.35
C ASP A 47 1.95 14.97 2.01
N HIS A 48 1.59 14.23 3.05
CA HIS A 48 0.78 13.02 2.89
C HIS A 48 -0.64 13.31 2.35
N ALA A 49 -1.13 14.53 2.51
CA ALA A 49 -2.40 14.96 1.92
C ALA A 49 -2.33 14.98 0.40
N CYS A 50 -1.22 15.44 -0.20
CA CYS A 50 -1.01 15.42 -1.65
C CYS A 50 -1.00 13.98 -2.19
N ILE A 51 -0.31 13.06 -1.51
CA ILE A 51 -0.28 11.64 -1.88
C ILE A 51 -1.71 11.06 -1.88
N THR A 52 -2.49 11.36 -0.84
CA THR A 52 -3.87 10.87 -0.71
C THR A 52 -4.77 11.45 -1.81
N ALA A 53 -4.65 12.74 -2.10
CA ALA A 53 -5.40 13.42 -3.16
C ALA A 53 -5.06 12.83 -4.55
N ALA A 54 -3.78 12.57 -4.83
CA ALA A 54 -3.35 11.94 -6.08
C ALA A 54 -3.87 10.49 -6.19
N LEU A 55 -3.92 9.72 -5.10
CA LEU A 55 -4.53 8.38 -5.07
C LEU A 55 -6.05 8.39 -5.25
N ALA A 56 -6.71 9.51 -4.94
CA ALA A 56 -8.12 9.74 -5.19
C ALA A 56 -8.40 10.25 -6.62
N GLY A 57 -7.37 10.70 -7.33
CA GLY A 57 -7.49 11.34 -8.64
C GLY A 57 -7.93 12.82 -8.57
N ASP A 58 -7.84 13.44 -7.39
CA ASP A 58 -8.21 14.84 -7.17
C ASP A 58 -7.14 15.83 -7.67
N ILE A 59 -5.88 15.38 -7.76
CA ILE A 59 -4.75 16.12 -8.33
C ILE A 59 -3.96 15.24 -9.31
N GLU A 60 -3.16 15.84 -10.18
CA GLU A 60 -2.31 15.10 -11.11
C GLU A 60 -1.05 14.59 -10.41
N THR A 61 -0.53 13.43 -10.84
CA THR A 61 0.71 12.86 -10.29
C THR A 61 1.94 13.70 -10.64
N THR A 62 1.85 14.58 -11.63
CA THR A 62 2.87 15.57 -11.97
C THR A 62 3.00 16.68 -10.93
N ASP A 63 1.97 16.91 -10.12
CA ASP A 63 1.97 17.91 -9.05
C ASP A 63 2.67 17.42 -7.78
N LEU A 64 2.98 16.12 -7.69
CA LEU A 64 3.73 15.53 -6.59
C LEU A 64 5.24 15.84 -6.68
N THR A 65 5.88 16.02 -5.53
CA THR A 65 7.34 16.01 -5.44
C THR A 65 7.91 14.63 -5.74
N ASP A 66 9.22 14.53 -5.98
CA ASP A 66 9.85 13.23 -6.28
C ASP A 66 9.77 12.29 -5.07
N GLU A 67 9.94 12.82 -3.86
CA GLU A 67 9.76 12.05 -2.62
C GLU A 67 8.30 11.57 -2.44
N GLU A 68 7.32 12.38 -2.80
CA GLU A 68 5.90 12.00 -2.75
C GLU A 68 5.55 10.95 -3.81
N LYS A 69 6.14 11.02 -5.01
CA LYS A 69 5.89 10.06 -6.10
C LYS A 69 6.32 8.65 -5.73
N ASP A 70 7.46 8.49 -5.08
CA ASP A 70 7.95 7.18 -4.64
C ASP A 70 6.94 6.52 -3.69
N VAL A 71 6.45 7.28 -2.70
CA VAL A 71 5.47 6.79 -1.73
C VAL A 71 4.09 6.59 -2.37
N TRP A 72 3.68 7.48 -3.26
CA TRP A 72 2.44 7.34 -4.02
C TRP A 72 2.43 6.06 -4.87
N LEU A 73 3.55 5.71 -5.53
CA LEU A 73 3.63 4.52 -6.38
C LEU A 73 3.44 3.24 -5.58
N ASP A 74 4.08 3.12 -4.42
CA ASP A 74 3.92 1.97 -3.52
C ASP A 74 2.46 1.80 -3.09
N HIS A 75 1.82 2.89 -2.63
CA HIS A 75 0.40 2.86 -2.25
C HIS A 75 -0.53 2.62 -3.44
N PHE A 76 -0.20 3.13 -4.62
CA PHE A 76 -0.98 2.90 -5.83
C PHE A 76 -0.97 1.43 -6.20
N VAL A 77 0.21 0.79 -6.20
CA VAL A 77 0.34 -0.65 -6.49
C VAL A 77 -0.43 -1.49 -5.47
N GLU A 78 -0.31 -1.16 -4.17
CA GLU A 78 -1.06 -1.84 -3.12
C GLU A 78 -2.57 -1.70 -3.32
N LYS A 79 -3.06 -0.48 -3.57
CA LYS A 79 -4.48 -0.16 -3.76
C LYS A 79 -5.06 -0.85 -4.99
N MET A 80 -4.34 -0.82 -6.12
CA MET A 80 -4.77 -1.47 -7.36
C MET A 80 -4.71 -3.00 -7.29
N GLY A 81 -3.98 -3.57 -6.32
CA GLY A 81 -3.96 -5.00 -6.04
C GLY A 81 -5.21 -5.51 -5.30
N GLN A 82 -6.06 -4.61 -4.79
CA GLN A 82 -7.27 -4.95 -4.05
C GLN A 82 -8.52 -4.54 -4.85
N PRO A 83 -9.50 -5.43 -5.03
CA PRO A 83 -10.73 -5.08 -5.71
C PRO A 83 -11.52 -4.03 -4.91
N GLY A 84 -12.14 -3.11 -5.63
CA GLY A 84 -13.10 -2.17 -5.04
C GLY A 84 -14.46 -2.84 -4.76
N PRO A 85 -15.33 -2.23 -3.93
CA PRO A 85 -16.65 -2.78 -3.63
C PRO A 85 -17.53 -2.94 -4.88
N ASP A 86 -17.43 -2.01 -5.84
CA ASP A 86 -18.16 -2.07 -7.10
C ASP A 86 -17.64 -3.19 -8.01
N GLU A 87 -16.32 -3.42 -8.01
CA GLU A 87 -15.68 -4.51 -8.73
C GLU A 87 -16.10 -5.86 -8.16
N ASP A 88 -16.05 -6.00 -6.84
CA ASP A 88 -16.54 -7.19 -6.12
C ASP A 88 -18.01 -7.48 -6.42
N ALA A 89 -18.87 -6.45 -6.36
CA ALA A 89 -20.29 -6.58 -6.68
C ALA A 89 -20.52 -6.97 -8.14
N PHE A 90 -19.78 -6.36 -9.07
CA PHE A 90 -19.81 -6.69 -10.49
C PHE A 90 -19.44 -8.15 -10.74
N PHE A 91 -18.31 -8.61 -10.18
CA PHE A 91 -17.87 -9.99 -10.36
C PHE A 91 -18.76 -11.00 -9.63
N ALA A 92 -19.32 -10.65 -8.46
CA ALA A 92 -20.31 -11.48 -7.78
C ALA A 92 -21.56 -11.68 -8.65
N ARG A 93 -22.07 -10.61 -9.26
CA ARG A 93 -23.20 -10.69 -10.19
C ARG A 93 -22.87 -11.50 -11.42
N ARG A 94 -21.67 -11.31 -11.98
CA ARG A 94 -21.19 -12.04 -13.17
C ARG A 94 -21.14 -13.55 -12.92
N ARG A 95 -20.67 -13.96 -11.73
CA ARG A 95 -20.63 -15.37 -11.30
C ARG A 95 -22.02 -15.98 -11.20
N GLN A 96 -22.98 -15.28 -10.56
CA GLN A 96 -24.36 -15.74 -10.46
C GLN A 96 -25.01 -16.02 -11.83
N LEU A 97 -24.64 -15.24 -12.85
CA LEU A 97 -25.17 -15.38 -14.21
C LEU A 97 -24.43 -16.43 -15.05
N GLY A 98 -23.37 -17.07 -14.54
CA GLY A 98 -22.55 -18.01 -15.31
C GLY A 98 -21.82 -17.33 -16.47
N LEU A 99 -21.46 -16.06 -16.34
CA LEU A 99 -20.79 -15.28 -17.40
C LEU A 99 -19.26 -15.32 -17.27
N GLY A 100 -18.72 -16.07 -16.30
CA GLY A 100 -17.29 -16.32 -16.17
C GLY A 100 -16.73 -17.15 -17.32
N VAL A 101 -15.50 -16.83 -17.75
CA VAL A 101 -14.70 -17.64 -18.66
C VAL A 101 -13.28 -17.68 -18.11
N GLY A 102 -12.64 -18.83 -18.18
CA GLY A 102 -11.29 -19.04 -17.68
C GLY A 102 -10.60 -20.19 -18.40
N LEU A 103 -9.43 -20.55 -17.91
CA LEU A 103 -8.67 -21.70 -18.40
C LEU A 103 -8.68 -22.79 -17.33
N ASP A 104 -8.83 -24.05 -17.75
CA ASP A 104 -8.55 -25.18 -16.88
C ASP A 104 -7.04 -25.44 -16.75
N ALA A 105 -6.66 -26.45 -15.96
CA ALA A 105 -5.24 -26.81 -15.74
C ALA A 105 -4.51 -27.26 -17.02
N ALA A 106 -5.23 -27.67 -18.06
CA ALA A 106 -4.68 -28.04 -19.36
C ALA A 106 -4.70 -26.87 -20.37
N GLY A 107 -5.14 -25.67 -19.95
CA GLY A 107 -5.24 -24.49 -20.79
C GLY A 107 -6.45 -24.46 -21.71
N ASN A 108 -7.45 -25.33 -21.51
CA ASN A 108 -8.70 -25.28 -22.28
C ASN A 108 -9.62 -24.20 -21.73
N LEU A 109 -10.35 -23.53 -22.62
CA LEU A 109 -11.38 -22.58 -22.22
C LEU A 109 -12.52 -23.30 -21.49
N VAL A 110 -12.79 -22.87 -20.27
CA VAL A 110 -13.94 -23.29 -19.46
C VAL A 110 -14.84 -22.10 -19.19
N ARG A 111 -16.16 -22.35 -19.18
CA ARG A 111 -17.17 -21.34 -18.87
C ARG A 111 -17.85 -21.68 -17.55
N GLU A 112 -18.12 -20.64 -16.78
CA GLU A 112 -18.87 -20.77 -15.53
C GLU A 112 -20.31 -21.19 -15.83
N LYS A 113 -20.85 -22.14 -15.06
CA LYS A 113 -22.23 -22.58 -15.24
C LYS A 113 -23.14 -21.69 -14.40
N ALA A 114 -24.25 -21.23 -14.96
CA ALA A 114 -25.25 -20.48 -14.20
C ALA A 114 -25.75 -21.34 -13.03
N ALA A 115 -25.83 -20.75 -11.83
CA ALA A 115 -26.43 -21.43 -10.70
C ALA A 115 -27.91 -21.70 -11.02
N HIS A 116 -28.29 -22.97 -11.11
CA HIS A 116 -29.67 -23.35 -11.36
C HIS A 116 -30.51 -22.86 -10.16
N LYS A 117 -31.46 -21.95 -10.38
CA LYS A 117 -32.49 -21.68 -9.37
C LYS A 117 -33.32 -22.96 -9.22
N ALA A 118 -33.34 -23.51 -8.01
CA ALA A 118 -34.36 -24.46 -7.56
C ALA A 118 -35.67 -23.71 -7.27
#